data_AF-A0A4R1YHC9-F1
#
_entry.id   AF-A0A4R1YHC9-F1
#
_cell.length_a   1.000
_cell.length_b   1.000
_cell.length_c   1.000
_cell.angle_alpha   90.00
_cell.angle_beta   90.00
_cell.angle_gamma   90.00
#
_symmetry.space_group_name_H-M   'P 1'
#
loop_
_entity.id
_entity.type
_entity.pdbx_description
1 polymer ?
#
loop_
_entity_poly.entity_id
_entity_poly.type
_entity_poly.pdbx_seq_one_letter_code
_entity_poly.pdbx_strand_id
1 'polypeptide(L)'
;MHRGTAVSGGWPWRRRERHWNPATELWFAIKAAPGSQRSQSALASDDRDPRLSLIERNLANAGFESFMPTYRIVVKHHRNKKLIERRFPIFTGYVFVNLPTQRFVPVEAVEGVGKLLKYSRIYGDAPEPFSFPQEVIDRLRYMVWEEDQKFLLDKAWRMRQEEVDRELVEVKKAASRASRKIRNAQYSELAGGLAPAALRRLHPALWLCKRWISC
;
A
#
# COMPACT_ATOMS: atom_id res chain seq x y z
N MET A 1 -28.84 34.38 -31.41
CA MET A 1 -27.73 33.73 -32.15
C MET A 1 -26.46 34.49 -31.76
N HIS A 2 -25.38 33.99 -31.16
CA HIS A 2 -24.87 32.69 -30.72
C HIS A 2 -24.08 32.95 -29.40
N ARG A 3 -24.38 32.23 -28.30
CA ARG A 3 -23.53 31.19 -27.66
C ARG A 3 -22.01 31.37 -27.76
N GLY A 4 -21.37 31.44 -26.60
CA GLY A 4 -19.92 31.32 -26.41
C GLY A 4 -19.51 31.30 -24.94
N THR A 5 -20.10 30.43 -24.11
CA THR A 5 -19.63 30.16 -22.75
C THR A 5 -18.37 29.30 -22.81
N ALA A 6 -17.21 29.91 -22.62
CA ALA A 6 -15.96 29.19 -22.38
C ALA A 6 -15.91 28.77 -20.91
N VAL A 7 -16.28 27.51 -20.64
CA VAL A 7 -16.03 26.84 -19.37
C VAL A 7 -14.53 26.56 -19.28
N SER A 8 -13.80 27.41 -18.56
CA SER A 8 -12.43 27.13 -18.17
C SER A 8 -12.45 26.06 -17.07
N GLY A 9 -12.18 24.81 -17.47
CA GLY A 9 -11.90 23.71 -16.56
C GLY A 9 -10.62 24.01 -15.78
N GLY A 10 -10.77 24.66 -14.63
CA GLY A 10 -9.69 24.88 -13.66
C GLY A 10 -9.49 23.65 -12.80
N TRP A 11 -8.32 23.02 -12.91
CA TRP A 11 -7.87 21.97 -11.99
C TRP A 11 -7.80 22.53 -10.55
N PRO A 12 -8.40 21.87 -9.54
CA PRO A 12 -8.65 22.45 -8.21
C PRO A 12 -7.42 22.65 -7.30
N TRP A 13 -6.20 22.36 -7.77
CA TRP A 13 -4.99 22.41 -6.92
C TRP A 13 -4.05 23.59 -7.19
N ARG A 14 -4.41 24.55 -8.06
CA ARG A 14 -3.49 25.63 -8.48
C ARG A 14 -4.03 27.04 -8.25
N ARG A 15 -4.02 27.51 -7.00
CA ARG A 15 -3.60 28.89 -6.64
C ARG A 15 -3.49 29.09 -5.12
N ARG A 16 -2.30 28.87 -4.58
CA ARG A 16 -1.70 29.83 -3.64
C ARG A 16 -0.33 30.13 -4.20
N GLU A 17 -0.14 31.34 -4.69
CA GLU A 17 1.20 31.91 -4.90
C GLU A 17 1.86 32.00 -3.52
N ARG A 18 2.51 30.90 -3.12
CA ARG A 18 3.50 30.96 -2.05
C ARG A 18 4.71 31.62 -2.67
N HIS A 19 4.96 32.86 -2.29
CA HIS A 19 6.28 33.44 -2.45
C HIS A 19 7.26 32.47 -1.78
N TRP A 20 8.12 31.83 -2.56
CA TRP A 20 9.18 30.98 -2.04
C TRP A 20 10.16 31.89 -1.28
N ASN A 21 10.11 31.85 0.05
CA ASN A 21 11.07 32.56 0.89
C ASN A 21 11.99 31.54 1.58
N PRO A 22 13.20 31.30 1.06
CA PRO A 22 14.13 30.33 1.62
C PRO A 22 14.65 30.71 3.02
N ALA A 23 14.42 31.95 3.49
CA ALA A 23 14.96 32.43 4.76
C ALA A 23 14.07 32.13 6.00
N THR A 24 12.84 31.61 5.84
CA THR A 24 11.87 31.55 6.97
C THR A 24 11.05 30.26 7.09
N GLU A 25 11.43 29.17 6.42
CA GLU A 25 10.78 27.87 6.64
C GLU A 25 11.34 27.20 7.91
N LEU A 26 10.78 27.59 9.05
CA LEU A 26 11.12 26.98 10.34
C LEU A 26 10.24 25.76 10.56
N TRP A 27 10.87 24.59 10.51
CA TRP A 27 10.18 23.32 10.78
C TRP A 27 10.34 22.92 12.23
N PHE A 28 9.25 22.46 12.83
CA PHE A 28 9.24 21.98 14.20
C PHE A 28 8.68 20.56 14.25
N ALA A 29 9.22 19.72 15.13
CA ALA A 29 8.64 18.43 15.40
C ALA A 29 7.56 18.56 16.48
N ILE A 30 6.40 17.97 16.21
CA ILE A 30 5.31 17.82 17.17
C ILE A 30 5.16 16.36 17.56
N LYS A 31 4.84 16.13 18.83
CA LYS A 31 4.45 14.82 19.31
C LYS A 31 3.01 14.56 18.89
N ALA A 32 2.77 13.51 18.12
CA ALA A 32 1.44 13.06 17.78
C ALA A 32 0.79 12.31 18.95
N ALA A 33 -0.51 12.50 19.15
CA ALA A 33 -1.30 11.72 20.08
C ALA A 33 -1.29 10.23 19.67
N PRO A 34 -1.33 9.29 20.63
CA PRO A 34 -1.37 7.87 20.31
C PRO A 34 -2.59 7.55 19.43
N GLY A 35 -2.34 6.91 18.29
CA GLY A 35 -3.40 6.55 17.33
C GLY A 35 -3.71 7.61 16.26
N SER A 36 -3.29 8.87 16.41
CA SER A 36 -3.59 9.93 15.43
C SER A 36 -2.78 9.82 14.13
N GLN A 37 -1.66 9.10 14.15
CA GLN A 37 -0.85 8.79 12.95
C GLN A 37 -1.43 7.64 12.10
N ARG A 38 -2.50 6.98 12.53
CA ARG A 38 -3.09 5.90 11.74
C ARG A 38 -3.81 6.48 10.53
N SER A 39 -3.48 6.00 9.34
CA SER A 39 -4.34 6.18 8.17
C SER A 39 -5.57 5.28 8.36
N GLN A 40 -6.74 5.89 8.60
CA GLN A 40 -7.98 5.12 8.56
C GLN A 40 -8.21 4.66 7.12
N SER A 41 -8.59 3.40 6.94
CA SER A 41 -9.11 2.93 5.66
C SER A 41 -10.33 3.79 5.32
N ALA A 42 -10.23 4.61 4.28
CA ALA A 42 -11.37 5.43 3.86
C ALA A 42 -12.58 4.54 3.59
N LEU A 43 -13.70 4.90 4.21
CA LEU A 43 -15.00 4.41 3.79
C LEU A 43 -15.26 4.96 2.39
N ALA A 44 -15.85 4.15 1.50
CA ALA A 44 -16.03 4.46 0.08
C ALA A 44 -16.86 5.73 -0.22
N SER A 45 -17.47 6.37 0.79
CA SER A 45 -18.24 7.61 0.66
C SER A 45 -17.52 8.87 1.18
N ASP A 46 -16.25 8.76 1.61
CA ASP A 46 -15.49 9.90 2.11
C ASP A 46 -14.65 10.48 0.96
N ASP A 47 -14.96 11.70 0.52
CA ASP A 47 -14.20 12.45 -0.51
C ASP A 47 -12.81 12.91 -0.01
N ARG A 48 -12.44 12.48 1.20
CA ARG A 48 -11.16 12.76 1.86
C ARG A 48 -10.08 11.85 1.31
N ASP A 49 -8.87 12.40 1.09
CA ASP A 49 -7.73 11.60 0.63
C ASP A 49 -7.46 10.44 1.63
N PRO A 50 -7.74 9.18 1.23
CA PRO A 50 -7.58 8.01 2.10
C PRO A 50 -6.15 7.83 2.61
N ARG A 51 -5.20 8.48 1.95
CA ARG A 51 -3.77 8.30 2.18
C ARG A 51 -3.27 9.09 3.38
N LEU A 52 -3.92 10.20 3.73
CA LEU A 52 -3.51 11.07 4.83
C LEU A 52 -3.93 10.50 6.18
N SER A 53 -3.04 10.59 7.17
CA SER A 53 -3.35 10.26 8.56
C SER A 53 -4.29 11.30 9.19
N LEU A 54 -4.94 10.94 10.31
CA LEU A 54 -5.86 11.85 11.01
C LEU A 54 -5.16 13.17 11.39
N ILE A 55 -3.93 13.10 11.89
CA ILE A 55 -3.16 14.28 12.27
C ILE A 55 -2.77 15.16 11.08
N GLU A 56 -2.33 14.59 9.96
CA GLU A 56 -2.02 15.37 8.74
C GLU A 56 -3.28 16.10 8.22
N ARG A 57 -4.44 15.45 8.29
CA ARG A 57 -5.73 16.04 7.90
C ARG A 57 -6.10 17.20 8.82
N ASN A 58 -6.02 17.00 10.13
CA ASN A 58 -6.40 18.03 11.10
C ASN A 58 -5.47 19.25 11.01
N LEU A 59 -4.17 19.05 10.81
CA LEU A 59 -3.21 20.13 10.59
C LEU A 59 -3.47 20.87 9.28
N ALA A 60 -3.78 20.15 8.19
CA ALA A 60 -4.13 20.77 6.92
C ALA A 60 -5.43 21.58 7.02
N ASN A 61 -6.44 21.07 7.72
CA ASN A 61 -7.70 21.77 7.98
C ASN A 61 -7.50 23.05 8.82
N ALA A 62 -6.56 23.03 9.76
CA ALA A 62 -6.15 24.21 10.52
C ALA A 62 -5.26 25.18 9.73
N GLY A 63 -4.91 24.84 8.48
CA GLY A 63 -4.14 25.69 7.58
C GLY A 63 -2.62 25.58 7.75
N PHE A 64 -2.14 24.59 8.51
CA PHE A 64 -0.71 24.34 8.68
C PHE A 64 -0.16 23.43 7.59
N GLU A 65 1.05 23.71 7.15
CA GLU A 65 1.81 22.74 6.36
C GLU A 65 2.45 21.73 7.29
N SER A 66 2.17 20.45 7.04
CA SER A 66 2.72 19.34 7.81
C SER A 66 3.36 18.32 6.89
N PHE A 67 4.39 17.66 7.41
CA PHE A 67 5.11 16.59 6.74
C PHE A 67 5.32 15.45 7.72
N MET A 68 4.77 14.29 7.39
CA MET A 68 4.98 13.05 8.12
C MET A 68 5.72 12.06 7.22
N PRO A 69 7.02 11.79 7.47
CA PRO A 69 7.75 10.77 6.74
C PRO A 69 7.12 9.39 6.94
N THR A 70 6.84 8.70 5.85
CA THR A 70 6.17 7.40 5.87
C THR A 70 6.67 6.49 4.78
N TYR A 71 6.63 5.19 5.03
CA TYR A 71 6.90 4.15 4.04
C TYR A 71 5.67 3.27 3.84
N ARG A 72 5.63 2.54 2.71
CA ARG A 72 4.54 1.63 2.36
C ARG A 72 5.02 0.19 2.36
N ILE A 73 4.21 -0.69 2.95
CA ILE A 73 4.44 -2.13 2.88
C ILE A 73 3.18 -2.86 2.43
N VAL A 74 3.37 -3.94 1.68
CA VAL A 74 2.30 -4.87 1.32
C VAL A 74 2.25 -5.96 2.38
N VAL A 75 1.18 -6.01 3.17
CA VAL A 75 0.95 -7.04 4.18
C VAL A 75 -0.12 -8.00 3.68
N LYS A 76 0.20 -9.29 3.66
CA LYS A 76 -0.79 -10.33 3.38
C LYS A 76 -1.63 -10.59 4.62
N HIS A 77 -2.93 -10.38 4.52
CA HIS A 77 -3.86 -10.69 5.61
C HIS A 77 -3.83 -12.19 5.92
N HIS A 78 -3.55 -12.58 7.17
CA HIS A 78 -3.41 -14.01 7.55
C HIS A 78 -4.67 -14.83 7.24
N ARG A 79 -5.87 -14.33 7.59
CA ARG A 79 -7.16 -15.01 7.33
C ARG A 79 -7.57 -15.00 5.86
N ASN A 80 -7.76 -13.81 5.28
CA ASN A 80 -8.35 -13.66 3.94
C ASN A 80 -7.34 -13.75 2.80
N LYS A 81 -6.04 -13.86 3.10
CA LYS A 81 -4.91 -13.88 2.15
C LYS A 81 -4.85 -12.71 1.16
N LYS A 82 -5.71 -11.70 1.34
CA LYS A 82 -5.73 -10.46 0.56
C LYS A 82 -4.47 -9.65 0.88
N LEU A 83 -3.87 -9.07 -0.17
CA LEU A 83 -2.79 -8.11 -0.03
C LEU A 83 -3.38 -6.78 0.40
N ILE A 84 -2.88 -6.22 1.50
CA ILE A 84 -3.30 -4.93 2.04
C ILE A 84 -2.07 -4.03 2.03
N GLU A 85 -2.16 -2.94 1.29
CA GLU A 85 -1.17 -1.88 1.34
C GLU A 85 -1.39 -1.05 2.60
N ARG A 86 -0.34 -0.88 3.40
CA ARG A 86 -0.37 -0.08 4.62
C ARG A 86 0.75 0.95 4.60
N ARG A 87 0.43 2.15 5.05
CA ARG A 87 1.36 3.27 5.27
C ARG A 87 1.77 3.28 6.74
N PHE A 88 3.06 3.32 7.02
CA PHE A 88 3.60 3.41 8.38
C PHE A 88 4.48 4.65 8.52
N PRO A 89 4.40 5.37 9.65
CA PRO A 89 5.33 6.46 9.95
C PRO A 89 6.74 5.91 10.18
N ILE A 90 7.73 6.58 9.59
CA ILE A 90 9.15 6.33 9.89
C ILE A 90 9.42 6.74 11.34
N PHE A 91 8.93 7.92 11.73
CA PHE A 91 9.03 8.42 13.10
C PHE A 91 7.68 8.28 13.82
N THR A 92 7.51 7.14 14.49
CA THR A 92 6.32 6.90 15.32
C THR A 92 6.23 7.94 16.43
N GLY A 93 5.09 8.61 16.52
CA GLY A 93 4.81 9.65 17.49
C GLY A 93 5.31 11.04 17.11
N TYR A 94 5.90 11.25 15.94
CA TYR A 94 6.39 12.57 15.50
C TYR A 94 5.87 12.98 14.13
N VAL A 95 5.55 14.26 13.98
CA VAL A 95 5.18 14.91 12.71
C VAL A 95 5.93 16.23 12.62
N PHE A 96 6.34 16.64 11.43
CA PHE A 96 6.99 17.93 11.21
C PHE A 96 5.96 18.96 10.73
N VAL A 97 6.02 20.17 11.25
CA VAL A 97 5.12 21.28 10.87
C VAL A 97 5.94 22.51 10.53
N ASN A 98 5.54 23.22 9.48
CA ASN A 98 6.16 24.49 9.11
C ASN A 98 5.46 25.63 9.86
N LEU A 99 6.20 26.35 10.71
CA LEU A 99 5.69 27.45 11.51
C LEU A 99 6.55 28.71 11.31
N PRO A 100 6.31 29.49 10.24
CA PRO A 100 7.12 30.67 9.95
C PRO A 100 6.94 31.76 11.00
N THR A 101 5.80 31.80 11.69
CA THR A 101 5.47 32.80 12.73
C THR A 101 5.72 32.31 14.16
N GLN A 102 6.25 31.09 14.34
CA GLN A 102 6.49 30.48 15.66
C GLN A 102 5.25 30.49 16.58
N ARG A 103 4.05 30.51 16.02
CA ARG A 103 2.80 30.45 16.79
C ARG A 103 2.51 29.01 17.20
N PHE A 104 2.96 28.61 18.38
CA PHE A 104 2.85 27.23 18.87
C PHE A 104 1.46 26.90 19.45
N VAL A 105 0.83 27.85 20.16
CA VAL A 105 -0.48 27.64 20.82
C VAL A 105 -1.57 27.15 19.85
N PRO A 106 -1.73 27.73 18.64
CA PRO A 106 -2.74 27.26 17.70
C PRO A 106 -2.48 25.84 17.19
N VAL A 107 -1.23 25.39 17.14
CA VAL A 107 -0.85 24.06 16.67
C VAL A 107 -1.11 23.02 17.74
N GLU A 108 -0.79 23.33 19.01
CA GLU A 108 -1.08 22.45 20.14
C GLU A 108 -2.58 22.29 20.38
N ALA A 109 -3.40 23.26 19.97
CA ALA A 109 -4.86 23.17 20.02
C ALA A 109 -5.47 22.22 18.97
N VAL A 110 -4.70 21.77 17.97
CA VAL A 110 -5.20 20.87 16.92
C VAL A 110 -5.41 19.47 17.46
N GLU A 111 -6.58 18.88 17.17
CA GLU A 111 -6.89 17.52 17.59
C GLU A 111 -5.88 16.50 17.04
N GLY A 112 -5.33 15.68 17.93
CA GLY A 112 -4.33 14.67 17.58
C GLY A 112 -2.88 15.17 17.70
N VAL A 113 -2.66 16.44 18.02
CA VAL A 113 -1.37 17.00 18.45
C VAL A 113 -1.26 16.89 19.97
N GLY A 114 -0.09 16.46 20.45
CA GLY A 114 0.21 16.34 21.88
C GLY A 114 0.96 17.54 22.43
N LYS A 115 2.25 17.65 22.10
CA LYS A 115 3.13 18.75 22.54
C LYS A 115 4.21 19.01 21.49
N LEU A 116 4.72 20.24 21.43
CA LEU A 116 5.93 20.50 20.64
C LEU A 116 7.17 19.82 21.23
N LEU A 117 8.10 19.41 20.37
CA LEU A 117 9.40 18.89 20.80
C LEU A 117 10.29 20.04 21.30
N LYS A 118 10.74 19.94 22.56
CA LYS A 118 11.60 20.91 23.22
C LYS A 118 12.94 20.28 23.59
N TYR A 119 14.00 21.10 23.66
CA TYR A 119 15.26 20.70 24.28
C TYR A 119 15.02 20.37 25.76
N SER A 120 15.74 19.38 26.28
CA SER A 120 15.75 19.11 27.73
C SER A 120 16.43 20.27 28.46
N ARG A 121 15.94 20.61 29.66
CA ARG A 121 16.43 21.69 30.56
C ARG A 121 17.95 21.66 30.85
N ILE A 122 18.63 20.57 30.51
CA ILE A 122 20.05 20.34 30.79
C ILE A 122 20.95 20.99 29.72
N TYR A 123 20.42 21.30 28.53
CA TYR A 123 21.18 21.81 27.38
C TYR A 123 21.06 23.34 27.20
N GLY A 124 21.39 24.13 28.23
CA GLY A 124 21.71 25.56 28.13
C GLY A 124 20.62 26.53 27.63
N ASP A 125 20.93 27.83 27.69
CA ASP A 125 20.10 29.03 27.35
C ASP A 125 19.65 29.12 25.87
N ALA A 126 19.63 28.02 25.12
CA ALA A 126 19.17 28.04 23.73
C ALA A 126 17.65 28.28 23.68
N PRO A 127 17.16 29.21 22.83
CA PRO A 127 15.75 29.55 22.76
C PRO A 127 14.92 28.32 22.36
N GLU A 128 13.98 27.97 23.25
CA GLU A 128 12.91 27.00 22.99
C GLU A 128 12.11 27.42 21.74
N PRO A 129 11.64 26.51 20.84
CA PRO A 129 11.76 25.05 20.73
C PRO A 129 12.70 24.55 19.60
N PHE A 130 12.91 23.21 19.51
CA PHE A 130 13.84 22.61 18.52
C PHE A 130 13.34 22.83 17.09
N SER A 131 14.08 23.63 16.31
CA SER A 131 13.82 23.83 14.88
C SER A 131 14.69 22.92 14.02
N PHE A 132 14.12 22.46 12.91
CA PHE A 132 14.79 21.70 11.88
C PHE A 132 15.04 22.63 10.69
N PRO A 133 16.28 22.66 10.15
CA PRO A 133 16.57 23.33 8.89
C PRO A 133 15.76 22.72 7.74
N GLN A 134 15.39 23.55 6.77
CA GLN A 134 14.67 23.13 5.57
C GLN A 134 15.37 21.97 4.86
N GLU A 135 16.70 22.02 4.80
CA GLU A 135 17.53 21.03 4.11
C GLU A 135 17.37 19.64 4.70
N VAL A 136 17.13 19.54 6.02
CA VAL A 136 16.89 18.26 6.69
C VAL A 136 15.53 17.70 6.27
N ILE A 137 14.50 18.55 6.22
CA ILE A 137 13.16 18.17 5.77
C ILE A 137 13.18 17.77 4.30
N ASP A 138 13.90 18.50 3.45
CA ASP A 138 14.03 18.18 2.03
C ASP A 138 14.78 16.87 1.80
N ARG A 139 15.82 16.57 2.58
CA ARG A 139 16.47 15.25 2.56
C ARG A 139 15.51 14.14 2.96
N LEU A 140 14.73 14.33 4.03
CA LEU A 140 13.71 13.36 4.44
C LEU A 140 12.64 13.16 3.36
N ARG A 141 12.19 14.25 2.72
CA ARG A 141 11.24 14.22 1.59
C ARG A 141 11.81 13.43 0.43
N TYR A 142 13.08 13.66 0.07
CA TYR A 142 13.75 12.94 -1.00
C TYR A 142 13.85 11.44 -0.71
N MET A 143 14.26 11.05 0.51
CA MET A 143 14.35 9.64 0.89
C MET A 143 12.99 8.93 0.85
N VAL A 144 11.94 9.58 1.39
CA VAL A 144 10.57 9.05 1.32
C VAL A 144 10.12 8.90 -0.13
N TRP A 145 10.43 9.87 -0.98
CA TRP A 145 10.10 9.81 -2.40
C TRP A 145 10.81 8.65 -3.11
N GLU A 146 12.11 8.43 -2.86
CA GLU A 146 12.84 7.30 -3.42
C GLU A 146 12.23 5.95 -3.01
N GLU A 147 11.88 5.79 -1.73
CA GLU A 147 11.24 4.57 -1.23
C GLU A 147 9.87 4.35 -1.89
N ASP A 148 9.07 5.40 -2.04
CA ASP A 148 7.79 5.34 -2.74
C ASP A 148 7.98 4.97 -4.22
N GLN A 149 9.00 5.49 -4.91
CA GLN A 149 9.30 5.09 -6.30
C GLN A 149 9.72 3.63 -6.40
N LYS A 150 10.62 3.17 -5.53
CA LYS A 150 11.04 1.75 -5.47
C LYS A 150 9.84 0.83 -5.22
N PHE A 151 8.96 1.22 -4.30
CA PHE A 151 7.72 0.48 -4.02
C PHE A 151 6.80 0.40 -5.24
N LEU A 152 6.60 1.51 -5.95
CA LEU A 152 5.74 1.54 -7.15
C LEU A 152 6.29 0.66 -8.28
N LEU A 153 7.61 0.69 -8.49
CA LEU A 153 8.28 -0.17 -9.48
C LEU A 153 8.16 -1.65 -9.12
N ASP A 154 8.48 -2.03 -7.88
CA ASP A 154 8.37 -3.41 -7.40
C ASP A 154 6.91 -3.92 -7.46
N LYS A 155 5.94 -3.06 -7.13
CA LYS A 155 4.51 -3.37 -7.31
C LYS A 155 4.17 -3.62 -8.78
N ALA A 156 4.65 -2.79 -9.71
CA ALA A 156 4.40 -2.98 -11.13
C ALA A 156 5.01 -4.29 -11.66
N TRP A 157 6.23 -4.62 -11.23
CA TRP A 157 6.88 -5.89 -11.57
C TRP A 157 6.11 -7.10 -11.03
N ARG A 158 5.65 -7.05 -9.77
CA ARG A 158 4.82 -8.12 -9.19
C ARG A 158 3.52 -8.32 -9.95
N MET A 159 2.82 -7.24 -10.31
CA MET A 159 1.59 -7.35 -11.10
C MET A 159 1.85 -8.01 -12.45
N ARG A 160 2.95 -7.64 -13.12
CA ARG A 160 3.31 -8.24 -14.40
C ARG A 160 3.72 -9.71 -14.26
N GLN A 161 4.48 -10.06 -13.23
CA GLN A 161 4.88 -11.44 -12.97
C GLN A 161 3.66 -12.32 -12.66
N GLU A 162 2.71 -11.83 -11.86
CA GLU A 162 1.47 -12.55 -11.57
C GLU A 162 0.62 -12.78 -12.81
N GLU A 163 0.60 -11.83 -13.76
CA GLU A 163 -0.09 -11.98 -15.04
C GLU A 163 0.56 -13.07 -15.89
N VAL A 164 1.88 -13.02 -16.05
CA VAL A 164 2.66 -14.04 -16.77
C VAL A 164 2.49 -15.43 -16.15
N ASP A 165 2.56 -15.52 -14.82
CA ASP A 165 2.39 -16.80 -14.11
C ASP A 165 0.99 -17.38 -14.32
N ARG A 166 -0.06 -16.53 -14.35
CA ARG A 166 -1.43 -16.96 -14.66
C ARG A 166 -1.54 -17.49 -16.09
N GLU A 167 -0.96 -16.78 -17.06
CA GLU A 167 -0.93 -17.23 -18.46
C GLU A 167 -0.21 -18.58 -18.60
N LEU A 168 0.96 -18.73 -17.98
CA LEU A 168 1.72 -19.99 -17.98
C LEU A 168 0.94 -21.13 -17.34
N VAL A 169 0.21 -20.88 -16.25
CA VAL A 169 -0.64 -21.89 -15.61
C VAL A 169 -1.78 -22.30 -16.54
N GLU A 170 -2.42 -21.38 -17.24
CA GLU A 170 -3.49 -21.70 -18.20
C GLU A 170 -2.96 -22.45 -19.43
N VAL A 171 -1.80 -22.07 -19.96
CA VAL A 171 -1.13 -22.81 -21.05
C VAL A 171 -0.78 -24.23 -20.61
N LYS A 172 -0.21 -24.41 -19.41
CA LYS A 172 0.10 -25.74 -18.86
C LYS A 172 -1.16 -26.58 -18.66
N LYS A 173 -2.25 -25.99 -18.16
CA LYS A 173 -3.55 -26.68 -18.02
C LYS A 173 -4.11 -27.08 -19.38
N ALA A 174 -4.04 -26.21 -20.39
CA ALA A 174 -4.48 -26.51 -21.76
C ALA A 174 -3.66 -27.64 -22.39
N ALA A 175 -2.32 -27.61 -22.26
CA ALA A 175 -1.44 -28.67 -22.75
C ALA A 175 -1.72 -30.02 -22.05
N SER A 176 -1.97 -29.99 -20.73
CA SER A 176 -2.38 -31.19 -19.97
C SER A 176 -3.74 -31.73 -20.41
N ARG A 177 -4.72 -30.87 -20.71
CA ARG A 177 -6.03 -31.27 -21.25
C ARG A 177 -5.90 -31.88 -22.65
N ALA A 178 -5.10 -31.27 -23.53
CA ALA A 178 -4.82 -31.79 -24.87
C ALA A 178 -4.12 -33.16 -24.81
N SER A 179 -3.11 -33.31 -23.96
CA SER A 179 -2.40 -34.59 -23.74
C SER A 179 -3.32 -35.68 -23.20
N ARG A 180 -4.25 -35.35 -22.29
CA ARG A 180 -5.30 -36.30 -21.85
C ARG A 180 -6.24 -36.69 -22.98
N LYS A 181 -6.63 -35.74 -23.84
CA LYS A 181 -7.49 -36.00 -24.99
C LYS A 181 -6.84 -36.96 -25.99
N ILE A 182 -5.56 -36.76 -26.31
CA ILE A 182 -4.80 -37.63 -27.22
C ILE A 182 -4.68 -39.04 -26.64
N ARG A 183 -4.28 -39.17 -25.36
CA ARG A 183 -4.21 -40.49 -24.72
C ARG A 183 -5.56 -41.21 -24.73
N ASN A 184 -6.65 -40.53 -24.36
CA ASN A 184 -7.98 -41.13 -24.37
C ASN A 184 -8.44 -41.53 -25.78
N ALA A 185 -8.11 -40.75 -26.81
CA ALA A 185 -8.40 -41.10 -28.20
C ALA A 185 -7.60 -42.34 -28.63
N GLN A 186 -6.31 -42.43 -28.32
CA GLN A 186 -5.50 -43.62 -28.60
C GLN A 186 -6.04 -44.88 -27.91
N TYR A 187 -6.50 -44.78 -26.66
CA TYR A 187 -7.19 -45.90 -25.99
C TYR A 187 -8.51 -46.25 -26.66
N SER A 188 -9.27 -45.26 -27.16
CA SER A 188 -10.54 -45.48 -27.86
C SER A 188 -10.37 -46.10 -29.25
N GLU A 189 -9.24 -45.82 -29.92
CA GLU A 189 -8.93 -46.38 -31.24
C GLU A 189 -8.31 -47.79 -31.13
N LEU A 190 -7.52 -48.05 -30.08
CA LEU A 190 -7.01 -49.40 -29.79
C LEU A 190 -8.10 -50.32 -29.21
N ALA A 191 -9.04 -49.77 -28.43
CA ALA A 191 -10.22 -50.47 -27.95
C ALA A 191 -11.35 -50.31 -28.96
N GLY A 192 -11.24 -50.94 -30.13
CA GLY A 192 -12.32 -50.98 -31.11
C GLY A 192 -13.66 -51.33 -30.46
N GLY A 193 -14.53 -50.33 -30.30
CA GLY A 193 -15.96 -50.49 -30.04
C GLY A 193 -16.40 -51.21 -28.76
N LEU A 194 -15.62 -51.26 -27.68
CA LEU A 194 -16.12 -51.82 -26.41
C LEU A 194 -16.47 -50.72 -25.41
N ALA A 195 -17.78 -50.45 -25.31
CA ALA A 195 -18.37 -49.55 -24.33
C ALA A 195 -17.92 -49.90 -22.89
N PRO A 196 -17.74 -48.92 -21.97
CA PRO A 196 -17.25 -49.17 -20.61
C PRO A 196 -18.22 -49.93 -19.68
N ALA A 197 -19.32 -50.46 -20.20
CA ALA A 197 -20.37 -51.11 -19.41
C ALA A 197 -20.23 -52.63 -19.27
N ALA A 198 -19.27 -53.27 -19.97
CA ALA A 198 -19.23 -54.73 -20.08
C ALA A 198 -18.05 -55.43 -19.36
N LEU A 199 -17.31 -54.76 -18.47
CA LEU A 199 -16.26 -55.41 -17.66
C LEU A 199 -16.59 -55.44 -16.16
N ARG A 200 -17.88 -55.59 -15.82
CA ARG A 200 -18.36 -55.93 -14.47
C ARG A 200 -19.46 -56.97 -14.55
N ARG A 201 -19.16 -58.12 -15.15
CA ARG A 201 -19.90 -59.36 -14.98
C ARG A 201 -19.16 -60.40 -15.80
N LEU A 202 -18.26 -61.13 -15.14
CA LEU A 202 -18.06 -62.56 -15.32
C LEU A 202 -16.99 -63.03 -14.32
N HIS A 203 -17.49 -63.85 -13.40
CA HIS A 203 -16.84 -64.83 -12.53
C HIS A 203 -16.03 -64.40 -11.27
N PRO A 204 -16.52 -64.81 -10.07
CA PRO A 204 -15.75 -64.84 -8.83
C PRO A 204 -15.02 -66.19 -8.73
N ALA A 205 -13.74 -66.22 -9.11
CA ALA A 205 -12.80 -67.25 -8.69
C ALA A 205 -11.40 -66.72 -9.02
N LEU A 206 -10.42 -66.94 -8.14
CA LEU A 206 -9.04 -66.44 -8.20
C LEU A 206 -8.84 -65.05 -7.59
N TRP A 207 -9.29 -64.91 -6.33
CA TRP A 207 -8.59 -64.08 -5.34
C TRP A 207 -8.08 -65.01 -4.22
N LEU A 208 -7.11 -65.84 -4.58
CA LEU A 208 -6.22 -66.48 -3.62
C LEU A 208 -4.82 -66.45 -4.23
N CYS A 209 -3.84 -66.10 -3.39
CA CYS A 209 -2.42 -65.87 -3.71
C CYS A 209 -2.17 -64.51 -4.39
N LYS A 210 -1.66 -63.46 -3.72
CA LYS A 210 -0.42 -63.44 -2.95
C LYS A 210 -0.49 -62.39 -1.83
N ARG A 211 -0.59 -62.87 -0.60
CA ARG A 211 -0.03 -62.23 0.60
C ARG A 211 1.26 -63.00 0.89
N TRP A 212 2.29 -62.32 1.41
CA TRP A 212 3.71 -62.73 1.55
C TRP A 212 4.53 -62.26 0.34
N ILE A 213 5.56 -61.42 0.48
CA ILE A 213 6.66 -61.45 1.47
C ILE A 213 7.08 -60.01 1.83
N SER A 214 7.14 -59.75 3.14
CA SER A 214 8.07 -58.81 3.76
C SER A 214 9.26 -59.61 4.27
N CYS A 215 10.46 -59.26 3.82
CA CYS A 215 11.73 -59.22 4.55
C CYS A 215 12.72 -58.47 3.66
#